data_AF-A0A5N5TNE6-F1
#
_entry.id   AF-A0A5N5TNE6-F1
#
_cell.length_a   1.000
_cell.length_b   1.000
_cell.length_c   1.000
_cell.angle_alpha   90.00
_cell.angle_beta   90.00
_cell.angle_gamma   90.00
#
_symmetry.space_group_name_H-M   'P 1'
#
loop_
_entity.id
_entity.type
_entity.pdbx_description
1 polymer ?
#
loop_
_entity_poly.entity_id
_entity_poly.type
_entity_poly.pdbx_seq_one_letter_code
_entity_poly.pdbx_strand_id
1 'polypeptide(L)' 'MATLHITMKISFDKMKFILRPSVSILQNAFSKHNYEIRVVGGAVRDLLMDKNPTDLDIATTATPTEMMDIFSA' A
#
# COMPACT_ATOMS: atom_id res chain seq x y z
N MET A 1 -7.90 29.87 15.36
CA MET A 1 -7.54 29.66 13.94
C MET A 1 -6.93 28.28 13.82
N ALA A 2 -7.67 27.30 13.30
CA ALA A 2 -7.12 25.96 13.08
C ALA A 2 -6.25 25.98 11.82
N THR A 3 -4.95 25.69 11.96
CA THR A 3 -4.02 25.62 10.84
C THR A 3 -4.38 24.41 9.96
N LEU A 4 -4.81 24.65 8.73
CA LEU A 4 -5.05 23.59 7.75
C LEU A 4 -3.69 23.02 7.32
N HIS A 5 -3.35 21.84 7.82
CA HIS A 5 -2.11 21.15 7.43
C HIS A 5 -2.32 20.46 6.09
N ILE A 6 -1.89 21.12 5.02
CA ILE A 6 -1.93 20.55 3.67
C ILE A 6 -0.71 19.62 3.52
N THR A 7 -0.97 18.34 3.26
CA THR A 7 0.07 17.34 2.98
C THR A 7 0.02 16.96 1.51
N MET A 8 1.17 16.91 0.85
CA MET A 8 1.27 16.43 -0.53
C MET A 8 0.95 14.92 -0.58
N LYS A 9 0.15 14.52 -1.56
CA LYS A 9 -0.14 13.12 -1.88
C LYS A 9 0.13 12.87 -3.35
N ILE A 10 0.49 11.64 -3.69
CA ILE A 10 0.52 11.21 -5.09
C ILE A 10 -0.90 11.27 -5.64
N SER A 11 -1.07 11.80 -6.86
CA SER A 11 -2.38 11.95 -7.49
C SER A 11 -3.03 10.60 -7.78
N PHE A 12 -4.36 10.58 -7.84
CA PHE A 12 -5.13 9.37 -8.15
C PHE A 12 -4.74 8.76 -9.50
N ASP A 13 -4.50 9.58 -10.53
CA ASP A 13 -4.14 9.10 -11.86
C ASP A 13 -2.82 8.32 -11.89
N LYS A 14 -1.84 8.72 -11.08
CA LYS A 14 -0.59 7.97 -10.93
C LYS A 14 -0.83 6.68 -10.12
N MET A 15 -1.65 6.77 -9.07
CA MET A 15 -1.96 5.63 -8.18
C MET A 15 -2.87 4.56 -8.79
N LYS A 16 -3.62 4.84 -9.87
CA LYS A 16 -4.59 3.90 -10.45
C LYS A 16 -4.01 2.52 -10.77
N PHE A 17 -2.72 2.46 -11.13
CA PHE A 17 -2.03 1.20 -11.43
C PHE A 17 -1.81 0.33 -10.18
N ILE A 18 -1.73 0.95 -9.01
CA ILE A 18 -1.59 0.30 -7.70
C ILE A 18 -2.96 -0.05 -7.12
N LEU A 19 -3.97 0.81 -7.30
CA LEU A 19 -5.31 0.68 -6.73
C LEU A 19 -6.18 -0.38 -7.43
N ARG A 20 -5.71 -1.63 -7.44
CA ARG A 20 -6.42 -2.80 -7.98
C ARG A 20 -7.31 -3.44 -6.91
N PRO A 21 -8.39 -4.17 -7.29
CA PRO A 21 -9.23 -4.87 -6.33
C PRO A 21 -8.46 -5.83 -5.41
N SER A 22 -7.45 -6.52 -5.94
CA SER A 22 -6.59 -7.41 -5.14
C SER A 22 -5.81 -6.70 -4.04
N VAL A 23 -5.33 -5.47 -4.29
CA VAL A 23 -4.62 -4.66 -3.29
C VAL A 23 -5.58 -4.18 -2.21
N SER A 24 -6.83 -3.85 -2.56
CA SER A 24 -7.87 -3.51 -1.58
C SER A 24 -8.24 -4.71 -0.68
N ILE A 25 -8.37 -5.90 -1.27
CA ILE A 25 -8.58 -7.15 -0.50
C ILE A 25 -7.42 -7.37 0.47
N LEU A 26 -6.18 -7.21 0.00
CA LEU A 26 -4.99 -7.34 0.84
C LEU A 26 -5.01 -6.32 1.99
N GLN A 27 -5.23 -5.03 1.67
CA GLN A 27 -5.31 -3.97 2.67
C GLN A 27 -6.37 -4.26 3.74
N ASN A 28 -7.53 -4.79 3.34
CA ASN A 28 -8.61 -5.14 4.25
C ASN A 28 -8.29 -6.35 5.14
N ALA A 29 -7.54 -7.33 4.63
CA ALA A 29 -7.09 -8.47 5.43
C ALA A 29 -6.15 -8.00 6.54
N PHE A 30 -5.14 -7.20 6.20
CA PHE A 30 -4.18 -6.67 7.19
C PHE A 30 -4.82 -5.70 8.18
N SER A 31 -5.69 -4.79 7.72
CA SER A 31 -6.30 -3.77 8.58
C SER A 31 -7.21 -4.35 9.67
N LYS A 32 -7.92 -5.46 9.39
CA LYS A 32 -8.71 -6.19 10.38
C LYS A 32 -7.89 -6.72 11.56
N HIS A 33 -6.59 -6.92 11.34
CA HIS A 33 -5.63 -7.39 12.35
C HIS A 33 -4.75 -6.24 12.89
N ASN A 34 -5.13 -4.98 12.64
CA ASN A 34 -4.38 -3.78 13.05
C ASN A 34 -2.99 -3.64 12.41
N TYR A 35 -2.79 -4.26 11.24
CA TYR A 35 -1.59 -4.08 10.44
C TYR A 35 -1.84 -3.18 9.24
N GLU A 36 -0.80 -2.43 8.85
CA GLU A 36 -0.77 -1.70 7.60
C GLU A 36 0.04 -2.46 6.55
N ILE A 37 -0.24 -2.15 5.29
CA ILE A 37 0.59 -2.52 4.16
C ILE A 37 1.06 -1.26 3.44
N ARG A 38 2.27 -1.30 2.89
CA ARG A 38 2.86 -0.20 2.11
C ARG A 38 3.49 -0.74 0.85
N VAL A 39 3.35 -0.01 -0.25
CA VAL A 39 4.12 -0.25 -1.47
C VAL A 39 5.55 0.19 -1.23
N VAL A 40 6.51 -0.65 -1.61
CA VAL A 40 7.95 -0.39 -1.38
C VAL A 40 8.77 -0.61 -2.65
N GLY A 41 10.08 -0.37 -2.56
CA GLY A 41 11.04 -0.78 -3.57
C GLY A 41 10.86 -0.11 -4.93
N GLY A 42 11.06 -0.90 -6.00
CA GLY A 42 11.06 -0.43 -7.37
C GLY A 42 9.75 0.22 -7.80
N ALA A 43 8.61 -0.29 -7.30
CA ALA A 43 7.30 0.26 -7.60
C ALA A 43 7.13 1.72 -7.16
N VAL A 44 7.70 2.09 -5.99
CA VAL A 44 7.68 3.49 -5.52
C VAL A 44 8.53 4.37 -6.42
N ARG A 45 9.75 3.93 -6.76
CA ARG A 45 10.65 4.67 -7.65
C ARG A 45 10.00 4.90 -9.01
N ASP A 46 9.44 3.86 -9.62
CA ASP A 46 8.89 3.93 -10.97
C ASP A 46 7.67 4.87 -11.00
N LEU A 47 6.80 4.80 -10.00
CA LEU A 47 5.66 5.72 -9.84
C LEU A 47 6.10 7.19 -9.73
N LEU A 48 7.17 7.47 -8.98
CA LEU A 48 7.73 8.82 -8.85
C LEU A 48 8.42 9.31 -10.14
N MET A 49 8.83 8.40 -11.01
CA MET A 49 9.41 8.67 -12.33
C MET A 49 8.38 8.72 -13.46
N ASP A 50 7.09 8.73 -13.16
CA ASP A 50 6.01 8.67 -14.16
C ASP A 50 6.06 7.42 -15.05
N LYS A 51 6.56 6.31 -14.49
CA LYS A 51 6.55 4.99 -15.12
C LYS A 51 5.54 4.08 -14.43
N ASN A 52 4.98 3.14 -15.18
CA ASN A 52 4.10 2.14 -14.63
C ASN A 52 4.93 1.02 -13.99
N PRO A 53 4.76 0.72 -12.69
CA PRO A 53 5.39 -0.43 -12.07
C PRO A 53 4.95 -1.73 -12.75
N THR A 54 5.88 -2.63 -13.02
CA THR A 54 5.61 -3.95 -13.61
C THR A 54 5.18 -4.97 -12.57
N ASP A 55 5.72 -4.82 -11.37
CA ASP A 55 5.62 -5.67 -10.19
C ASP A 55 5.34 -4.80 -8.97
N LEU A 56 4.70 -5.38 -7.96
CA LEU A 56 4.30 -4.67 -6.74
C LEU A 56 4.81 -5.41 -5.52
N ASP A 57 5.85 -4.84 -4.91
CA ASP A 57 6.33 -5.29 -3.62
C ASP A 57 5.58 -4.58 -2.50
N ILE A 58 5.12 -5.38 -1.54
CA ILE A 58 4.38 -4.91 -0.36
C ILE A 58 5.20 -5.22 0.89
N ALA A 59 5.32 -4.23 1.78
CA ALA A 59 5.88 -4.41 3.11
C ALA A 59 4.79 -4.20 4.18
N THR A 60 4.97 -4.87 5.31
CA THR A 60 4.14 -4.77 6.51
C THR A 60 5.01 -4.88 7.76
N THR A 61 4.49 -4.43 8.89
CA THR A 61 5.12 -4.66 10.20
C THR A 61 4.76 -6.02 10.80
N ALA A 62 3.77 -6.73 10.24
CA ALA A 62 3.47 -8.10 10.65
C ALA A 62 4.67 -9.02 10.36
N THR A 63 5.06 -9.80 11.35
CA THR A 63 6.04 -10.87 11.20
C THR A 63 5.51 -11.98 10.30
N PRO A 64 6.37 -12.86 9.75
CA PRO A 64 5.92 -14.01 8.97
C PRO A 64 4.89 -14.89 9.66
N THR A 65 5.02 -15.09 10.97
CA THR A 65 4.04 -15.85 11.78
C THR A 65 2.69 -15.15 11.82
N GLU A 66 2.67 -13.85 12.12
CA GLU A 66 1.42 -13.06 12.15
C GLU A 66 0.77 -12.98 10.76
N MET A 67 1.56 -12.95 9.68
CA MET A 67 1.03 -13.05 8.33
C MET A 67 0.32 -14.38 8.07
N MET A 68 0.84 -15.51 8.58
CA MET A 68 0.14 -16.79 8.46
C MET A 68 -1.22 -16.74 9.18
N ASP A 69 -1.30 -16.14 10.36
CA ASP A 69 -2.55 -16.00 11.13
C ASP A 69 -3.59 -15.12 10.43
N ILE A 70 -3.16 -14.08 9.70
CA ILE A 70 -4.04 -13.21 8.90
C ILE A 70 -4.73 -14.00 7.78
N PHE A 71 -4.06 -15.01 7.22
CA PHE A 71 -4.55 -15.78 6.07
C PHE A 71 -5.03 -17.19 6.39
N SER A 72 -5.01 -17.61 7.66
CA SER A 72 -5.43 -18.95 8.08
C SER A 72 -6.94 -19.14 8.24
N ALA A 73 -7.75 -18.14 7.91
CA ALA A 73 -9.21 -18.17 8.02
C ALA A 73 -9.90 -18.79 6.79
#